data_AF-A0A353B6M4-F1
#
_entry.id   AF-A0A353B6M4-F1
#
_cell.length_a   1.000
_cell.length_b   1.000
_cell.length_c   1.000
_cell.angle_alpha   90.00
_cell.angle_beta   90.00
_cell.angle_gamma   90.00
#
_symmetry.space_group_name_H-M   'P 1'
#
loop_
_entity.id
_entity.type
_entity.pdbx_description
1 polymer ?
#
loop_
_entity_poly.entity_id
_entity_poly.type
_entity_poly.pdbx_seq_one_letter_code
_entity_poly.pdbx_strand_id
1 'polypeptide(L)'
;MRPRYTITPDDYPHARDYLDRFDLDAEGGSRKAKAKRLNDWCEENLDSDEWSRLKSAIRKRRHRLAQGDTVVTVTISREVRDSLSREARQNGVTMDQLLRKVLKMR
;
A
#
# COMPACT_ATOMS: atom_id res chain seq x y z
N MET A 1 0.16 17.67 -18.57
CA MET A 1 0.11 17.68 -17.09
C MET A 1 -0.55 16.38 -16.64
N ARG A 2 0.13 15.51 -15.88
CA ARG A 2 -0.53 14.31 -15.32
C ARG A 2 -1.51 14.76 -14.23
N PRO A 3 -2.77 14.30 -14.22
CA PRO A 3 -3.72 14.69 -13.18
C PRO A 3 -3.15 14.33 -11.80
N ARG A 4 -3.14 15.33 -10.90
CA ARG A 4 -2.73 15.14 -9.51
C ARG A 4 -3.67 14.09 -8.90
N TYR A 5 -3.11 13.00 -8.37
CA TYR A 5 -3.90 11.98 -7.69
C TYR A 5 -4.49 12.59 -6.42
N THR A 6 -5.81 12.70 -6.38
CA THR A 6 -6.59 13.22 -5.24
C THR A 6 -7.03 12.04 -4.39
N ILE A 7 -6.82 12.13 -3.07
CA ILE A 7 -7.31 11.13 -2.12
C ILE A 7 -8.85 11.18 -2.17
N THR A 8 -9.48 10.04 -2.46
CA THR A 8 -10.94 9.96 -2.57
C THR A 8 -11.57 9.49 -1.26
N PRO A 9 -12.91 9.59 -1.09
CA PRO A 9 -13.59 9.03 0.07
C PRO A 9 -13.36 7.52 0.27
N ASP A 10 -13.02 6.79 -0.80
CA ASP A 10 -12.73 5.34 -0.75
C ASP A 10 -11.32 5.05 -0.24
N ASP A 11 -10.41 6.01 -0.33
CA ASP A 11 -9.08 5.89 0.26
C ASP A 11 -9.11 6.11 1.79
N TYR A 12 -10.22 6.62 2.33
CA TYR A 12 -10.34 7.00 3.74
C TYR A 12 -10.06 5.85 4.74
N PRO A 13 -10.60 4.62 4.59
CA PRO A 13 -10.26 3.51 5.48
C PRO A 13 -8.77 3.13 5.46
N HIS A 14 -8.06 3.51 4.39
CA HIS A 14 -6.62 3.26 4.22
C HIS A 14 -5.77 4.43 4.71
N ALA A 15 -6.33 5.63 4.71
CA ALA A 15 -5.70 6.83 5.23
C ALA A 15 -5.98 7.06 6.73
N ARG A 16 -6.92 6.33 7.34
CA ARG A 16 -7.32 6.53 8.75
C ARG A 16 -6.16 6.60 9.73
N ASP A 17 -5.21 5.67 9.67
CA ASP A 17 -4.07 5.71 10.61
C ASP A 17 -3.12 6.91 10.38
N TYR A 18 -3.15 7.51 9.18
CA TYR A 18 -2.50 8.80 8.95
C TYR A 18 -3.32 9.93 9.57
N LEU A 19 -4.65 9.90 9.42
CA LEU A 19 -5.57 10.88 9.99
C LEU A 19 -5.55 10.91 11.51
N ASP A 20 -5.53 9.73 12.16
CA ASP A 20 -5.45 9.58 13.61
C ASP A 20 -4.13 10.18 14.16
N ARG A 21 -3.04 10.11 13.40
CA ARG A 21 -1.75 10.72 13.78
C ARG A 21 -1.74 12.24 13.69
N PHE A 22 -2.60 12.82 12.88
CA PHE A 22 -2.64 14.27 12.61
C PHE A 22 -3.90 14.94 13.17
N ASP A 23 -4.65 14.24 14.02
CA ASP A 23 -5.89 14.71 14.68
C ASP A 23 -7.00 15.16 13.72
N LEU A 24 -6.90 14.81 12.43
CA LEU A 24 -7.87 15.18 11.39
C LEU A 24 -9.21 14.45 11.54
N ASP A 25 -9.28 13.46 12.42
CA ASP A 25 -10.47 12.66 12.68
C ASP A 25 -11.32 13.13 13.87
N ALA A 26 -10.78 14.01 14.73
CA ALA A 26 -11.45 14.51 15.95
C ALA A 26 -12.70 15.37 15.66
N GLU A 27 -12.72 16.06 14.53
CA GLU A 27 -13.82 16.94 14.12
C GLU A 27 -15.06 16.22 13.56
N GLY A 28 -15.04 14.88 13.43
CA GLY A 28 -16.18 14.12 12.88
C GLY A 28 -16.44 14.41 11.39
N GLY A 29 -17.63 14.05 10.87
CA GLY A 29 -18.05 14.35 9.49
C GLY A 29 -17.99 13.19 8.48
N SER A 30 -18.50 13.43 7.27
CA SER A 30 -18.60 12.39 6.22
C SER A 30 -17.23 11.99 5.65
N ARG A 31 -17.11 10.77 5.09
CA ARG A 31 -15.88 10.31 4.41
C ARG A 31 -15.39 11.28 3.36
N LYS A 32 -16.31 11.97 2.66
CA LYS A 32 -15.99 13.00 1.67
C LYS A 32 -15.36 14.24 2.31
N ALA A 33 -15.93 14.74 3.41
CA ALA A 33 -15.39 15.87 4.14
C ALA A 33 -14.00 15.54 4.75
N LYS A 34 -13.82 14.32 5.23
CA LYS A 34 -12.54 13.81 5.76
C LYS A 34 -11.47 13.68 4.66
N ALA A 35 -11.81 13.11 3.50
CA ALA A 35 -10.90 13.03 2.36
C ALA A 35 -10.50 14.42 1.84
N LYS A 36 -11.44 15.39 1.83
CA LYS A 36 -11.12 16.77 1.46
C LYS A 36 -10.07 17.37 2.41
N ARG A 37 -10.33 17.33 3.73
CA ARG A 37 -9.38 17.86 4.74
C ARG A 37 -8.00 17.23 4.65
N LEU A 38 -7.93 15.93 4.37
CA LEU A 38 -6.64 15.27 4.17
C LEU A 38 -5.88 15.82 2.95
N ASN A 39 -6.58 16.03 1.83
CA ASN A 39 -5.95 16.65 0.67
C ASN A 39 -5.49 18.08 1.01
N ASP A 40 -6.34 18.88 1.66
CA ASP A 40 -6.01 20.26 2.05
C ASP A 40 -4.77 20.29 2.97
N TRP A 41 -4.77 19.49 4.05
CA TRP A 41 -3.64 19.40 4.97
C TRP A 41 -2.35 18.98 4.28
N CYS A 42 -2.43 17.99 3.37
CA CYS A 42 -1.24 17.55 2.67
C CYS A 42 -0.73 18.55 1.63
N GLU A 43 -1.59 19.35 1.00
CA GLU A 43 -1.15 20.44 0.12
C GLU A 43 -0.46 21.56 0.90
N GLU A 44 -0.85 21.78 2.16
CA GLU A 44 -0.27 22.79 3.04
C GLU A 44 1.04 22.34 3.72
N ASN A 45 1.18 21.05 4.02
CA ASN A 45 2.21 20.56 4.93
C ASN A 45 3.23 19.58 4.31
N LEU A 46 2.95 18.99 3.15
CA LEU A 46 3.85 18.00 2.55
C LEU A 46 4.52 18.55 1.30
N ASP A 47 5.82 18.27 1.18
CA ASP A 47 6.51 18.45 -0.08
C ASP A 47 6.09 17.37 -1.12
N SER A 48 6.60 17.52 -2.34
CA SER A 48 6.25 16.61 -3.44
C SER A 48 6.69 15.16 -3.20
N ASP A 49 7.80 14.94 -2.48
CA ASP A 49 8.35 13.62 -2.19
C ASP A 49 7.58 12.93 -1.08
N GLU A 50 7.26 13.66 -0.01
CA GLU A 50 6.43 13.20 1.10
C GLU A 50 5.02 12.86 0.61
N TRP A 51 4.44 13.70 -0.25
CA TRP A 51 3.17 13.41 -0.90
C TRP A 51 3.24 12.14 -1.75
N SER A 52 4.32 11.94 -2.48
CA SER A 52 4.56 10.71 -3.27
C SER A 52 4.63 9.45 -2.40
N ARG A 53 5.32 9.54 -1.25
CA ARG A 53 5.42 8.47 -0.26
C ARG A 53 4.06 8.13 0.35
N LEU A 54 3.28 9.14 0.75
CA LEU A 54 1.94 8.95 1.30
C LEU A 54 1.02 8.23 0.31
N LYS A 55 0.95 8.71 -0.94
CA LYS A 55 0.15 8.05 -1.99
C LYS A 55 0.55 6.59 -2.20
N SER A 56 1.85 6.31 -2.18
CA SER A 56 2.37 4.95 -2.33
C SER A 56 1.96 4.06 -1.16
N ALA A 57 1.96 4.59 0.07
CA ALA A 57 1.53 3.86 1.24
C ALA A 57 0.02 3.56 1.22
N ILE A 58 -0.82 4.55 0.88
CA ILE A 58 -2.27 4.37 0.73
C ILE A 58 -2.58 3.31 -0.33
N ARG A 59 -1.92 3.38 -1.50
CA ARG A 59 -2.06 2.36 -2.56
C ARG A 59 -1.70 0.96 -2.09
N LYS A 60 -0.55 0.81 -1.42
CA LYS A 60 -0.12 -0.49 -0.87
C LYS A 60 -1.13 -1.03 0.13
N ARG A 61 -1.69 -0.19 1.00
CA ARG A 61 -2.69 -0.61 1.99
C ARG A 61 -4.01 -1.02 1.34
N ARG A 62 -4.51 -0.24 0.38
CA ARG A 62 -5.69 -0.61 -0.42
C ARG A 62 -5.50 -1.96 -1.10
N HIS A 63 -4.33 -2.17 -1.71
CA HIS A 63 -3.99 -3.43 -2.35
C HIS A 63 -3.97 -4.60 -1.35
N ARG A 64 -3.34 -4.45 -0.19
CA ARG A 64 -3.33 -5.51 0.86
C ARG A 64 -4.74 -5.89 1.32
N LEU A 65 -5.60 -4.90 1.59
CA LEU A 65 -6.97 -5.15 2.02
C LEU A 65 -7.81 -5.82 0.93
N ALA A 66 -7.64 -5.42 -0.34
CA ALA A 66 -8.30 -6.09 -1.46
C ALA A 66 -7.86 -7.56 -1.64
N GLN A 67 -6.63 -7.89 -1.25
CA GLN A 67 -6.11 -9.27 -1.26
C GLN A 67 -6.42 -10.05 0.03
N GLY A 68 -7.28 -9.51 0.91
CA GLY A 68 -7.69 -10.18 2.15
C GLY A 68 -6.58 -10.30 3.20
N ASP A 69 -5.53 -9.46 3.13
CA ASP A 69 -4.36 -9.52 4.00
C ASP A 69 -3.65 -10.89 4.03
N THR A 70 -3.78 -11.65 2.93
CA THR A 70 -3.26 -13.02 2.79
C THR A 70 -1.74 -13.09 2.57
N VAL A 71 -1.07 -11.95 2.46
CA VAL A 71 0.36 -11.86 2.18
C VAL A 71 1.14 -11.61 3.47
N VAL A 72 1.98 -12.58 3.84
CA VAL A 72 2.85 -12.49 5.02
C VAL A 72 4.31 -12.24 4.62
N THR A 73 5.05 -11.52 5.46
CA THR A 73 6.51 -11.38 5.30
C THR A 73 7.21 -12.51 6.04
N VAL A 74 8.09 -13.23 5.34
CA VAL A 74 8.92 -14.29 5.92
C VAL A 74 10.39 -13.92 5.84
N THR A 75 11.15 -14.23 6.90
CA THR A 75 12.60 -14.06 6.90
C THR A 75 13.25 -15.35 6.44
N ILE A 76 14.10 -15.27 5.41
CA ILE A 76 14.87 -16.38 4.86
C ILE A 76 16.33 -15.96 4.67
N SER A 77 17.23 -16.93 4.55
CA SER A 77 18.64 -16.63 4.26
C SER A 77 18.78 -15.93 2.90
N ARG A 78 19.82 -15.10 2.77
CA ARG A 78 20.11 -14.38 1.53
C ARG A 78 20.32 -15.34 0.34
N GLU A 79 21.03 -16.44 0.58
CA GLU A 79 21.30 -17.47 -0.43
C GLU A 79 20.02 -18.13 -0.96
N VAL A 80 19.08 -18.47 -0.06
CA VAL A 80 17.78 -19.04 -0.44
C VAL A 80 16.97 -18.03 -1.24
N ARG A 81 16.93 -16.76 -0.80
CA ARG A 81 16.25 -15.69 -1.53
C ARG A 81 16.79 -15.51 -2.95
N ASP A 82 18.11 -15.54 -3.11
CA ASP A 82 18.76 -15.32 -4.40
C ASP A 82 18.52 -16.50 -5.34
N SER A 83 18.55 -17.73 -4.80
CA SER A 83 18.21 -18.94 -5.54
C SER A 83 16.75 -18.94 -6.02
N LEU A 84 15.80 -18.61 -5.13
CA LEU A 84 14.38 -18.48 -5.47
C LEU A 84 14.15 -17.37 -6.52
N SER A 85 14.86 -16.24 -6.38
CA SER A 85 14.76 -15.12 -7.34
C SER A 85 15.18 -15.54 -8.74
N ARG A 86 16.30 -16.28 -8.83
CA ARG A 86 16.84 -16.75 -10.10
C ARG A 86 15.89 -17.76 -10.75
N GLU A 87 15.43 -18.75 -9.99
CA GLU A 87 14.54 -19.79 -10.49
C GLU A 87 13.20 -19.20 -10.97
N ALA A 88 12.60 -18.31 -10.19
CA ALA A 88 11.36 -17.64 -10.55
C ALA A 88 11.49 -16.85 -11.86
N ARG A 89 12.59 -16.11 -12.03
CA ARG A 89 12.89 -15.38 -13.27
C ARG A 89 13.06 -16.32 -14.47
N GLN A 90 13.78 -17.42 -14.32
CA GLN A 90 13.99 -18.40 -15.40
C GLN A 90 12.67 -19.03 -15.85
N ASN A 91 11.74 -19.26 -14.92
CA ASN A 91 10.42 -19.81 -15.22
C ASN A 91 9.38 -18.74 -15.61
N GLY A 92 9.74 -17.45 -15.62
CA GLY A 92 8.82 -16.35 -15.94
C GLY A 92 7.66 -16.18 -14.94
N VAL A 93 7.85 -16.63 -13.69
CA VAL A 93 6.81 -16.59 -12.63
C VAL A 93 7.27 -15.76 -11.44
N THR A 94 6.33 -15.43 -10.55
CA THR A 94 6.63 -14.85 -9.24
C THR A 94 7.15 -15.90 -8.26
N MET A 95 7.84 -15.48 -7.19
CA MET A 95 8.27 -16.38 -6.13
C MET A 95 7.10 -17.12 -5.47
N ASP A 96 5.96 -16.46 -5.27
CA ASP A 96 4.77 -17.08 -4.68
C ASP A 96 4.24 -18.22 -5.59
N GLN A 97 4.15 -17.98 -6.89
CA GLN A 97 3.74 -18.99 -7.87
C GLN A 97 4.73 -20.16 -7.92
N LEU A 98 6.04 -19.88 -7.87
CA LEU A 98 7.07 -20.91 -7.80
C LEU A 98 6.92 -21.76 -6.54
N LEU A 99 6.75 -21.13 -5.37
CA LEU A 99 6.55 -21.82 -4.10
C LEU A 99 5.29 -22.67 -4.11
N ARG A 100 4.16 -22.16 -4.60
CA ARG A 100 2.92 -22.94 -4.76
C ARG A 100 3.12 -24.19 -5.61
N LYS A 101 3.84 -24.06 -6.74
CA LYS A 101 4.15 -25.19 -7.62
C LYS A 101 5.02 -26.23 -6.91
N VAL A 102 6.08 -25.80 -6.22
CA VAL A 102 7.02 -26.71 -5.52
C VAL A 102 6.35 -27.41 -4.34
N LEU A 103 5.58 -26.66 -3.54
CA LEU A 103 4.86 -27.19 -2.38
C LEU A 103 3.56 -27.91 -2.77
N LYS A 104 3.23 -28.00 -4.06
CA LYS A 104 2.01 -28.62 -4.60
C LYS A 104 0.73 -28.06 -3.98
N MET A 105 0.73 -26.77 -3.67
CA MET A 105 -0.44 -26.06 -3.15
C MET A 105 -1.41 -25.81 -4.32
N ARG A 106 -2.66 -26.27 -4.16
CA ARG A 106 -3.75 -26.04 -5.13
C ARG A 106 -4.34 -24.65 -4.96
#